data_AF-A0A2S4ZCA4-F1
#
_entry.id   AF-A0A2S4ZCA4-F1
#
_cell.length_a   1.000
_cell.length_b   1.000
_cell.length_c   1.000
_cell.angle_alpha   90.00
_cell.angle_beta   90.00
_cell.angle_gamma   90.00
#
_symmetry.space_group_name_H-M   'P 1'
#
loop_
_entity.id
_entity.type
_entity.pdbx_description
1 polymer ?
#
loop_
_entity_poly.entity_id
_entity_poly.type
_entity_poly.pdbx_seq_one_letter_code
_entity_poly.pdbx_strand_id
1 'polypeptide(L)'
;MTSTHHVLYDPQGRLTAELPPDREVHEQVVRTALAWSSPLDVPADDVAAIGHLLAGAARVVADEVRRCTARLPENDGRRLFAELILQEADGRLSQPCTSLNGVHIRARLIRALYERLDRLQSAAAPADEAAAAASS
;
A
#
# COMPACT_ATOMS: atom_id res chain seq x y z
N MET A 1 -23.65 11.48 26.75
CA MET A 1 -23.47 12.14 25.44
C MET A 1 -22.99 11.08 24.46
N THR A 2 -23.84 10.67 23.51
CA THR A 2 -23.49 9.71 22.47
C THR A 2 -22.78 10.44 21.35
N SER A 3 -21.45 10.32 21.31
CA SER A 3 -20.65 10.86 20.22
C SER A 3 -20.99 10.09 18.94
N THR A 4 -21.62 10.76 17.98
CA THR A 4 -21.92 10.22 16.65
C THR A 4 -20.62 10.02 15.88
N HIS A 5 -20.06 8.81 15.95
CA HIS A 5 -18.91 8.40 15.17
C HIS A 5 -19.34 8.24 13.70
N HIS A 6 -18.96 9.19 12.85
CA HIS A 6 -19.23 9.13 11.42
C HIS A 6 -18.13 8.34 10.72
N VAL A 7 -18.36 7.03 10.52
CA VAL A 7 -17.45 6.18 9.74
C VAL A 7 -17.60 6.57 8.28
N LEU A 8 -16.61 7.29 7.76
CA LEU A 8 -16.60 7.73 6.37
C LEU A 8 -16.02 6.60 5.50
N TYR A 9 -16.90 5.92 4.78
CA TYR A 9 -16.52 4.87 3.83
C TYR A 9 -15.90 5.51 2.59
N ASP A 10 -14.58 5.36 2.42
CA ASP A 10 -13.83 5.82 1.25
C ASP A 10 -13.27 4.63 0.45
N PRO A 11 -14.09 3.97 -0.37
CA PRO A 11 -13.67 2.77 -1.10
C PRO A 11 -12.63 3.07 -2.19
N GLN A 12 -12.44 4.34 -2.55
CA GLN A 12 -11.44 4.78 -3.51
C GLN A 12 -10.17 5.35 -2.86
N GLY A 13 -10.15 5.55 -1.54
CA GLY A 13 -8.99 6.08 -0.79
C GLY A 13 -8.63 7.53 -1.11
N ARG A 14 -9.58 8.31 -1.67
CA ARG A 14 -9.34 9.69 -2.12
C ARG A 14 -9.08 10.66 -0.98
N LEU A 15 -9.64 10.41 0.20
CA LEU A 15 -9.54 11.29 1.37
C LEU A 15 -8.22 11.11 2.12
N THR A 16 -7.59 9.95 1.99
CA THR A 16 -6.28 9.66 2.57
C THR A 16 -5.11 10.07 1.69
N ALA A 17 -5.35 10.57 0.47
CA ALA A 17 -4.30 10.87 -0.49
C ALA A 17 -3.30 11.93 -0.01
N GLU A 18 -3.69 12.78 0.96
CA GLU A 18 -2.83 13.83 1.53
C GLU A 18 -2.07 13.40 2.79
N LEU A 19 -2.43 12.27 3.41
CA LEU A 19 -1.79 11.76 4.62
C LEU A 19 -0.81 10.63 4.28
N PRO A 20 0.32 10.51 5.00
CA PRO A 20 1.18 9.34 4.90
C PRO A 20 0.37 8.05 5.16
N PRO A 21 0.69 6.93 4.48
CA PRO A 21 0.02 5.67 4.73
C PRO A 21 0.13 5.25 6.21
N ASP A 22 -0.99 4.89 6.83
CA ASP A 22 -1.00 4.29 8.17
C ASP A 22 -0.46 2.85 8.10
N ARG A 23 0.87 2.75 8.16
CA ARG A 23 1.61 1.49 8.02
C ARG A 23 1.21 0.47 9.08
N GLU A 24 1.00 0.88 10.32
CA GLU A 24 0.68 -0.05 11.40
C GLU A 24 -0.66 -0.73 11.14
N VAL A 25 -1.68 0.03 10.75
CA VAL A 25 -3.00 -0.51 10.40
C VAL A 25 -2.91 -1.43 9.18
N HIS A 26 -2.20 -1.01 8.13
CA HIS A 26 -2.05 -1.84 6.93
C HIS A 26 -1.32 -3.16 7.23
N GLU A 27 -0.25 -3.13 8.01
CA GLU A 27 0.51 -4.32 8.41
C GLU A 27 -0.32 -5.26 9.29
N GLN A 28 -1.17 -4.72 10.17
CA GLN A 28 -2.10 -5.51 10.96
C GLN A 28 -3.11 -6.26 10.07
N VAL A 29 -3.72 -5.58 9.10
CA VAL A 29 -4.66 -6.22 8.16
C VAL A 29 -3.96 -7.27 7.30
N VAL A 30 -2.74 -6.99 6.82
CA VAL A 30 -1.90 -7.95 6.10
C VAL A 30 -1.59 -9.18 6.95
N ARG A 31 -1.26 -9.00 8.23
CA ARG A 31 -0.96 -10.10 9.15
C ARG A 31 -2.19 -10.98 9.38
N THR A 32 -3.35 -10.37 9.62
CA THR A 32 -4.63 -11.08 9.76
C THR A 32 -4.95 -11.88 8.50
N ALA A 33 -4.87 -11.24 7.33
CA ALA A 33 -5.15 -11.87 6.04
C ALA A 33 -4.25 -13.08 5.76
N LEU A 34 -2.97 -13.01 6.12
CA LEU A 34 -2.01 -14.10 5.91
C LEU A 34 -2.06 -15.20 6.97
N ALA A 35 -2.77 -14.99 8.09
CA ALA A 35 -2.99 -16.03 9.09
C ALA A 35 -4.09 -17.02 8.68
N TRP A 36 -4.95 -16.64 7.74
CA TRP A 36 -6.01 -17.49 7.21
C TRP A 36 -5.43 -18.64 6.38
N SER A 37 -5.65 -19.87 6.85
CA SER A 37 -5.04 -21.07 6.25
C SER A 37 -6.01 -21.86 5.36
N SER A 38 -7.32 -21.73 5.56
CA SER A 38 -8.35 -22.46 4.81
C SER A 38 -9.54 -21.56 4.47
N PRO A 39 -10.11 -21.67 3.26
CA PRO A 39 -11.37 -21.01 2.92
C PRO A 39 -12.56 -21.49 3.75
N LEU A 40 -12.47 -22.68 4.36
CA LEU A 40 -13.53 -23.23 5.22
C LEU A 40 -13.61 -22.51 6.57
N ASP A 41 -12.54 -21.82 6.96
CA ASP A 41 -12.42 -21.15 8.26
C ASP A 41 -12.80 -19.66 8.19
N VAL A 42 -13.18 -19.17 7.00
CA VAL A 42 -13.43 -17.75 6.73
C VAL A 42 -14.80 -17.59 6.05
N PRO A 43 -15.76 -16.87 6.67
CA PRO A 43 -17.00 -16.51 6.01
C PRO A 43 -16.77 -15.80 4.67
N ALA A 44 -17.59 -16.12 3.65
CA ALA A 44 -17.44 -15.52 2.33
C ALA A 44 -17.53 -13.99 2.35
N ASP A 45 -18.38 -13.44 3.22
CA ASP A 45 -18.52 -11.99 3.42
C ASP A 45 -17.22 -11.36 3.97
N ASP A 46 -16.50 -12.07 4.85
CA ASP A 46 -15.22 -11.62 5.39
C ASP A 46 -14.11 -11.62 4.33
N VAL A 47 -14.12 -12.58 3.39
CA VAL A 47 -13.20 -12.59 2.25
C VAL A 47 -13.37 -11.34 1.40
N ALA A 48 -14.61 -10.99 1.06
CA ALA A 48 -14.90 -9.80 0.27
C ALA A 48 -14.54 -8.52 1.05
N ALA A 49 -14.95 -8.41 2.31
CA ALA A 49 -14.68 -7.25 3.16
C ALA A 49 -13.18 -7.02 3.36
N ILE A 50 -12.41 -8.04 3.76
CA ILE A 50 -10.94 -7.95 3.88
C ILE A 50 -10.31 -7.68 2.52
N GLY A 51 -10.81 -8.30 1.45
CA GLY A 51 -10.39 -8.02 0.09
C GLY A 51 -10.48 -6.53 -0.25
N HIS A 52 -11.59 -5.88 0.08
CA HIS A 52 -11.78 -4.44 -0.12
C HIS A 52 -10.84 -3.59 0.74
N LEU A 53 -10.66 -3.92 2.02
CA LEU A 53 -9.74 -3.22 2.91
C LEU A 53 -8.29 -3.28 2.41
N LEU A 54 -7.83 -4.47 1.99
CA LEU A 54 -6.50 -4.65 1.40
C LEU A 54 -6.35 -3.86 0.08
N ALA A 55 -7.40 -3.76 -0.74
CA ALA A 55 -7.34 -2.96 -1.95
C ALA A 55 -7.22 -1.46 -1.66
N GLY A 56 -7.95 -0.96 -0.66
CA GLY A 56 -7.80 0.42 -0.19
C GLY A 56 -6.37 0.70 0.29
N ALA A 57 -5.85 -0.14 1.18
CA ALA A 57 -4.48 -0.03 1.69
C ALA A 57 -3.43 -0.05 0.58
N ALA A 58 -3.54 -0.98 -0.37
CA ALA A 58 -2.62 -1.08 -1.50
C ALA A 58 -2.62 0.18 -2.38
N ARG A 59 -3.79 0.81 -2.62
CA ARG A 59 -3.89 2.06 -3.39
C ARG A 59 -3.19 3.21 -2.68
N VAL A 60 -3.40 3.36 -1.37
CA VAL A 60 -2.75 4.40 -0.57
C VAL A 60 -1.23 4.29 -0.65
N VAL A 61 -0.68 3.07 -0.51
CA VAL A 61 0.78 2.86 -0.63
C VAL A 61 1.27 3.05 -2.07
N ALA A 62 0.51 2.60 -3.07
CA ALA A 62 0.86 2.78 -4.47
C ALA A 62 0.92 4.26 -4.86
N ASP A 63 0.00 5.09 -4.36
CA ASP A 63 0.02 6.54 -4.61
C ASP A 63 1.24 7.21 -3.97
N GLU A 64 1.63 6.78 -2.76
CA GLU A 64 2.88 7.26 -2.15
C GLU A 64 4.11 6.82 -2.95
N VAL A 65 4.16 5.57 -3.42
CA VAL A 65 5.22 5.10 -4.32
C VAL A 65 5.26 5.94 -5.60
N ARG A 66 4.11 6.23 -6.23
CA ARG A 66 4.03 7.13 -7.40
C ARG A 66 4.60 8.52 -7.10
N ARG A 67 4.27 9.10 -5.93
CA ARG A 67 4.82 10.40 -5.50
C ARG A 67 6.34 10.36 -5.35
N CYS A 68 6.90 9.33 -4.71
CA CYS A 68 8.35 9.17 -4.61
C CYS A 68 9.00 8.97 -5.98
N THR A 69 8.41 8.13 -6.83
CA THR A 69 8.91 7.81 -8.17
C THR A 69 8.92 9.02 -9.08
N ALA A 70 7.91 9.89 -9.02
CA ALA A 70 7.84 11.11 -9.83
C ALA A 70 8.98 12.10 -9.56
N ARG A 71 9.67 11.98 -8.41
CA ARG A 71 10.83 12.81 -8.04
C ARG A 71 12.15 12.28 -8.58
N LEU A 72 12.16 11.10 -9.19
CA LEU A 72 13.38 10.47 -9.71
C LEU A 72 13.62 10.80 -11.20
N PRO A 73 14.89 10.89 -11.63
CA PRO A 73 15.23 11.00 -13.05
C PRO A 73 14.66 9.84 -13.88
N GLU A 74 14.31 10.10 -15.14
CA GLU A 74 13.70 9.10 -16.04
C GLU A 74 14.57 7.84 -16.25
N ASN A 75 15.90 8.00 -16.23
CA ASN A 75 16.84 6.91 -16.42
C ASN A 75 17.28 6.23 -15.10
N ASP A 76 16.63 6.53 -13.97
CA ASP A 76 16.94 5.91 -12.68
C ASP A 76 16.37 4.49 -12.62
N GLY A 77 17.21 3.48 -12.39
CA GLY A 77 16.77 2.09 -12.29
C GLY A 77 15.72 1.86 -11.18
N ARG A 78 15.75 2.64 -10.10
CA ARG A 78 14.74 2.56 -9.03
C ARG A 78 13.36 3.00 -9.52
N ARG A 79 13.31 3.99 -10.41
CA ARG A 79 12.08 4.45 -11.05
C ARG A 79 11.48 3.36 -11.91
N LEU A 80 12.26 2.74 -12.80
CA LEU A 80 11.81 1.64 -13.65
C LEU A 80 11.21 0.48 -12.83
N PHE A 81 11.89 0.07 -11.76
CA PHE A 81 11.37 -0.99 -10.90
C PHE A 81 10.11 -0.59 -10.12
N ALA A 82 9.98 0.69 -9.73
CA ALA A 82 8.79 1.17 -9.05
C ALA A 82 7.59 1.20 -10.01
N GLU A 83 7.78 1.69 -11.24
CA GLU A 83 6.75 1.70 -12.29
C GLU A 83 6.25 0.28 -12.62
N LEU A 84 7.16 -0.71 -12.69
CA LEU A 84 6.77 -2.12 -12.89
C LEU A 84 5.86 -2.64 -11.76
N ILE A 85 6.23 -2.38 -10.50
CA ILE A 85 5.41 -2.80 -9.35
C ILE A 85 4.06 -2.08 -9.34
N LEU A 86 4.03 -0.80 -9.72
CA LEU A 86 2.79 -0.03 -9.83
C LEU A 86 1.86 -0.59 -10.91
N GLN A 87 2.41 -0.96 -12.07
CA GLN A 87 1.63 -1.59 -13.14
C GLN A 87 1.04 -2.94 -12.69
N GLU A 88 1.85 -3.76 -11.98
CA GLU A 88 1.36 -5.00 -11.39
C GLU A 88 0.26 -4.75 -10.36
N ALA A 89 0.43 -3.73 -9.51
CA ALA A 89 -0.56 -3.33 -8.53
C ALA A 89 -1.88 -2.94 -9.19
N ASP A 90 -1.84 -2.08 -10.21
CA ASP A 90 -3.03 -1.66 -10.97
C ASP A 90 -3.73 -2.88 -11.60
N GLY A 91 -2.95 -3.77 -12.22
CA GLY A 91 -3.46 -5.02 -12.78
C GLY A 91 -4.21 -5.88 -11.75
N ARG A 92 -3.61 -6.11 -10.58
CA ARG A 92 -4.24 -6.93 -9.53
C ARG A 92 -5.41 -6.25 -8.82
N LEU A 93 -5.37 -4.94 -8.69
CA LEU A 93 -6.43 -4.16 -8.03
C LEU A 93 -7.64 -3.89 -8.93
N SER A 94 -7.48 -4.03 -10.24
CA SER A 94 -8.59 -3.99 -11.21
C SER A 94 -9.51 -5.21 -11.11
N GLN A 95 -8.98 -6.35 -10.64
CA GLN A 95 -9.71 -7.60 -10.54
C GLN A 95 -10.48 -7.69 -9.22
N PRO A 96 -11.71 -8.25 -9.20
CA PRO A 96 -12.44 -8.48 -7.96
C PRO A 96 -11.71 -9.50 -7.07
N CYS A 97 -11.87 -9.37 -5.75
CA CYS A 97 -11.33 -10.34 -4.79
C CYS A 97 -12.47 -11.22 -4.29
N THR A 98 -12.57 -12.42 -4.83
CA THR A 98 -13.65 -13.38 -4.56
C THR A 98 -13.17 -14.65 -3.87
N SER A 99 -11.89 -14.70 -3.49
CA SER A 99 -11.28 -15.89 -2.91
C SER A 99 -10.21 -15.56 -1.89
N LEU A 100 -9.95 -16.50 -0.97
CA LEU A 100 -8.85 -16.43 -0.01
C LEU A 100 -7.49 -16.26 -0.71
N ASN A 101 -7.29 -16.91 -1.87
CA ASN A 101 -6.07 -16.70 -2.65
C ASN A 101 -5.94 -15.24 -3.14
N GLY A 102 -7.05 -14.62 -3.56
CA GLY A 102 -7.09 -13.21 -3.90
C GLY A 102 -6.72 -12.30 -2.71
N VAL A 103 -7.20 -12.63 -1.51
CA VAL A 103 -6.83 -11.95 -0.27
C VAL A 103 -5.32 -12.05 -0.02
N HIS A 104 -4.75 -13.25 -0.10
CA HIS A 104 -3.31 -13.45 0.07
C HIS A 104 -2.47 -12.71 -0.98
N ILE A 105 -2.92 -12.72 -2.23
CA ILE A 105 -2.29 -11.98 -3.33
C ILE A 105 -2.24 -10.48 -3.01
N ARG A 106 -3.35 -9.88 -2.56
CA ARG A 106 -3.39 -8.46 -2.20
C ARG A 106 -2.54 -8.17 -0.96
N ALA A 107 -2.54 -9.05 0.04
CA ALA A 107 -1.70 -8.89 1.22
C ALA A 107 -0.19 -8.91 0.89
N ARG A 108 0.23 -9.81 0.01
CA ARG A 108 1.62 -9.86 -0.49
C ARG A 108 1.98 -8.64 -1.34
N LEU A 109 1.03 -8.13 -2.13
CA LEU A 109 1.21 -6.90 -2.90
C LEU A 109 1.49 -5.70 -1.99
N ILE A 110 0.74 -5.53 -0.89
CA ILE A 110 0.98 -4.46 0.09
C ILE A 110 2.40 -4.55 0.67
N ARG A 111 2.87 -5.75 1.04
CA ARG A 111 4.25 -5.94 1.52
C ARG A 111 5.27 -5.49 0.47
N ALA A 112 5.11 -5.94 -0.78
CA ALA A 112 6.01 -5.57 -1.86
C ALA A 112 6.02 -4.05 -2.15
N LEU A 113 4.87 -3.39 -2.05
CA LEU A 113 4.74 -1.94 -2.17
C LEU A 113 5.46 -1.21 -1.04
N TYR A 114 5.30 -1.65 0.22
CA TYR A 114 6.02 -1.06 1.35
C TYR A 114 7.52 -1.27 1.26
N GLU A 115 8.00 -2.47 0.93
CA GLU A 115 9.42 -2.72 0.68
C GLU A 115 9.98 -1.84 -0.45
N ARG A 116 9.16 -1.52 -1.46
CA ARG A 116 9.56 -0.59 -2.52
C ARG A 116 9.61 0.84 -2.01
N LEU A 117 8.60 1.27 -1.25
CA LEU A 117 8.54 2.59 -0.64
C LEU A 117 9.76 2.85 0.25
N ASP A 118 10.09 1.89 1.12
CA ASP A 118 11.24 1.98 2.01
C ASP A 118 12.54 2.17 1.23
N ARG A 119 12.75 1.39 0.16
CA ARG A 119 13.92 1.53 -0.72
C ARG A 119 13.99 2.89 -1.42
N LEU A 120 12.86 3.45 -1.82
CA LEU A 120 12.81 4.78 -2.43
C LEU A 120 13.15 5.87 -1.41
N GLN A 121 12.65 5.75 -0.19
CA GLN A 121 12.87 6.71 0.90
C GLN A 121 14.29 6.65 1.47
N SER A 122 14.82 5.45 1.75
CA SER A 122 16.20 5.28 2.25
C SER A 122 17.24 5.84 1.29
N ALA A 123 16.97 5.77 -0.01
CA ALA A 123 17.89 6.26 -1.03
C ALA A 123 17.69 7.74 -1.39
N ALA A 124 16.70 8.42 -0.78
CA ALA A 124 16.56 9.88 -0.80
C ALA A 124 17.26 10.55 0.39
N ALA A 125 17.37 9.85 1.53
CA ALA A 125 18.02 10.34 2.75
C ALA A 125 19.50 10.81 2.62
N PRO A 126 20.39 10.23 1.78
CA PRO A 126 21.79 10.67 1.77
C PRO A 126 22.03 12.03 1.09
N ALA A 127 21.02 12.62 0.44
CA ALA A 127 21.15 13.93 -0.20
C ALA A 127 20.94 15.11 0.78
N ASP A 128 20.16 14.90 1.86
CA ASP A 128 19.79 15.97 2.79
C ASP A 128 20.89 16.22 3.85
N GLU A 129 21.54 15.15 4.34
CA GLU A 129 22.71 15.28 5.23
C GLU A 129 23.93 15.89 4.54
N ALA A 130 24.16 15.58 3.26
CA ALA A 130 25.26 16.15 2.49
C ALA A 130 25.05 17.64 2.17
N ALA A 131 23.80 18.07 1.94
CA ALA A 131 23.46 19.48 1.74
C ALA A 131 23.57 20.31 3.04
N ALA A 132 23.21 19.71 4.18
CA ALA A 132 23.40 20.33 5.50
C ALA A 132 24.88 20.46 5.89
N ALA A 133 25.70 19.44 5.59
CA ALA A 133 27.15 19.45 5.86
C ALA A 133 27.94 20.40 4.93
N ALA A 134 27.47 20.63 3.70
CA ALA A 134 28.09 21.59 2.77
C ALA A 134 27.74 23.06 3.06
N SER A 135 26.83 23.29 4.02
CA SER A 135 26.38 24.63 4.43
C SER A 135 26.89 25.05 5.81
N SER A 136 27.79 24.27 6.43
CA SER A 136 28.42 24.55 7.74
C SER A 136 29.90 24.86 7.63
#